data_AF-A0A6P1P0X7-F1
#
_entry.id   AF-A0A6P1P0X7-F1
#
_cell.length_a   1.000
_cell.length_b   1.000
_cell.length_c   1.000
_cell.angle_alpha   90.00
_cell.angle_beta   90.00
_cell.angle_gamma   90.00
#
_symmetry.space_group_name_H-M   'P 1'
#
loop_
_entity.id
_entity.type
_entity.pdbx_description
1 polymer ?
#
loop_
_entity_poly.entity_id
_entity_poly.type
_entity_poly.pdbx_seq_one_letter_code
_entity_poly.pdbx_strand_id
1 'polypeptide(L)'
;MRKSIFTNRAFYWAVIILIGALLSWNIFLALAYSKFLGIIPIAVQATLLYLVWSKHEYAKNGLKTWAVVFLIIGPSLKLFGGLLSDIAQSTVLENLESYLVNAVSILIGIAIVDFTNKTVKV
;
A
#
# COMPACT_ATOMS: atom_id res chain seq x y z
N MET A 1 -26.97 2.10 6.80
CA MET A 1 -25.51 2.25 6.59
C MET A 1 -25.30 2.91 5.24
N ARG A 2 -24.51 3.99 5.15
CA ARG A 2 -24.14 4.59 3.86
C ARG A 2 -23.15 3.64 3.16
N LYS A 3 -23.26 3.53 1.84
CA LYS A 3 -22.44 2.61 1.03
C LYS A 3 -21.53 3.42 0.12
N SER A 4 -20.26 3.01 0.03
CA SER A 4 -19.37 3.55 -0.98
C SER A 4 -19.73 3.01 -2.36
N ILE A 5 -19.84 3.89 -3.34
CA ILE A 5 -20.10 3.52 -4.74
C ILE A 5 -18.79 3.64 -5.51
N PHE A 6 -18.25 2.49 -5.91
CA PHE A 6 -17.14 2.40 -6.85
C PHE A 6 -17.69 2.51 -8.27
N THR A 7 -17.44 3.66 -8.90
CA THR A 7 -17.94 3.99 -10.23
C THR A 7 -17.15 3.25 -11.32
N ASN A 8 -15.87 3.01 -11.07
CA ASN A 8 -14.98 2.29 -11.99
C ASN A 8 -14.78 0.84 -11.50
N ARG A 9 -15.31 -0.12 -12.28
CA ARG A 9 -15.23 -1.55 -11.94
C ARG A 9 -13.81 -2.12 -12.06
N ALA A 10 -13.01 -1.61 -13.00
CA ALA A 10 -11.62 -2.04 -13.16
C ALA A 10 -10.79 -1.59 -11.95
N PHE A 11 -10.95 -0.35 -11.50
CA PHE A 11 -10.28 0.15 -10.29
C PHE A 11 -10.67 -0.66 -9.04
N TYR A 12 -11.97 -0.96 -8.88
CA TYR A 12 -12.45 -1.78 -7.76
C TYR A 12 -11.74 -3.14 -7.68
N TRP A 13 -11.69 -3.88 -8.80
CA TRP A 13 -11.00 -5.17 -8.84
C TRP A 13 -9.49 -5.04 -8.72
N ALA A 14 -8.88 -4.02 -9.34
CA ALA A 14 -7.44 -3.78 -9.22
C ALA A 14 -7.02 -3.56 -7.77
N VAL A 15 -7.78 -2.76 -7.00
CA VAL A 15 -7.51 -2.53 -5.58
C VAL A 15 -7.66 -3.79 -4.75
N ILE A 16 -8.71 -4.58 -5.00
CA ILE A 16 -8.93 -5.86 -4.29
C ILE A 16 -7.79 -6.84 -4.57
N ILE A 17 -7.41 -6.99 -5.83
CA ILE A 17 -6.32 -7.88 -6.25
C ILE A 17 -5.00 -7.41 -5.63
N LEU A 18 -4.73 -6.10 -5.67
CA LEU A 18 -3.50 -5.53 -5.11
C LEU A 18 -3.42 -5.75 -3.60
N ILE A 19 -4.46 -5.37 -2.85
CA ILE A 19 -4.48 -5.53 -1.38
C ILE A 19 -4.45 -7.03 -1.02
N GLY A 20 -5.18 -7.87 -1.75
CA GLY A 20 -5.21 -9.32 -1.54
C GLY A 20 -3.85 -9.97 -1.80
N ALA A 21 -3.15 -9.60 -2.88
CA ALA A 21 -1.81 -10.10 -3.19
C ALA A 21 -0.79 -9.67 -2.13
N LEU A 22 -0.82 -8.39 -1.72
CA LEU A 22 0.05 -7.88 -0.65
C LEU A 22 -0.23 -8.54 0.69
N LEU A 23 -1.50 -8.79 1.02
CA LEU A 23 -1.91 -9.49 2.23
C LEU A 23 -1.39 -10.92 2.24
N SER A 24 -1.59 -11.67 1.15
CA SER A 24 -1.07 -13.04 1.01
C SER A 24 0.44 -13.09 1.14
N TRP A 25 1.15 -12.13 0.55
CA TRP A 25 2.61 -12.01 0.68
C TRP A 25 3.03 -11.74 2.13
N ASN A 26 2.36 -10.81 2.82
CA ASN A 26 2.64 -10.50 4.22
C ASN A 26 2.37 -11.70 5.15
N ILE A 27 1.27 -12.44 4.91
CA ILE A 27 0.97 -13.68 5.64
C ILE A 27 2.07 -14.71 5.43
N PHE A 28 2.49 -14.93 4.17
CA PHE A 28 3.58 -15.85 3.85
C PHE A 28 4.86 -15.47 4.59
N LEU A 29 5.25 -14.19 4.56
CA LEU A 29 6.43 -13.70 5.28
C LEU A 29 6.32 -13.87 6.80
N ALA A 30 5.15 -13.62 7.38
CA ALA A 30 4.93 -13.77 8.82
C ALA A 30 5.05 -15.24 9.26
N LEU A 31 4.54 -16.18 8.46
CA LEU A 31 4.60 -17.61 8.74
C LEU A 31 6.01 -18.17 8.51
N ALA A 32 6.64 -17.85 7.39
CA ALA A 32 7.94 -18.40 7.01
C ALA A 32 9.10 -17.88 7.86
N TYR A 33 9.04 -16.62 8.31
CA TYR A 33 10.13 -15.97 9.04
C TYR A 33 9.81 -15.67 10.51
N SER A 34 8.67 -16.15 11.03
CA SER A 34 8.21 -15.94 12.42
C SER A 34 8.25 -14.48 12.90
N LYS A 35 8.06 -13.52 11.98
CA LYS A 35 8.11 -12.08 12.28
C LYS A 35 6.77 -11.63 12.85
N PHE A 36 6.61 -11.71 14.17
CA PHE A 36 5.42 -11.24 14.90
C PHE A 36 5.04 -9.77 14.61
N LEU A 37 6.02 -8.91 14.34
CA LEU A 37 5.77 -7.52 13.95
C LEU A 37 5.00 -7.39 12.62
N GLY A 38 4.97 -8.43 11.78
CA GLY A 38 4.19 -8.49 10.54
C GLY A 38 2.68 -8.60 10.75
N ILE A 39 2.21 -8.91 11.96
CA ILE A 39 0.77 -9.09 12.25
C ILE A 39 -0.01 -7.77 12.12
N ILE A 40 0.59 -6.64 12.50
CA ILE A 40 -0.08 -5.33 12.43
C ILE A 40 -0.41 -4.96 10.97
N PRO A 41 0.54 -4.98 10.01
CA PRO A 41 0.24 -4.78 8.59
C PRO A 41 -0.84 -5.71 8.06
N ILE A 42 -0.82 -6.99 8.46
CA ILE A 42 -1.81 -8.00 8.03
C ILE A 42 -3.20 -7.63 8.53
N ALA A 43 -3.35 -7.27 9.80
CA ALA A 43 -4.64 -6.88 10.37
C ALA A 43 -5.21 -5.64 9.65
N VAL A 44 -4.38 -4.61 9.44
CA VAL A 44 -4.79 -3.39 8.73
C VAL A 44 -5.22 -3.68 7.29
N GLN A 45 -4.46 -4.49 6.56
CA GLN A 45 -4.78 -4.87 5.18
C GLN A 45 -6.05 -5.74 5.10
N ALA A 46 -6.24 -6.67 6.03
CA ALA A 46 -7.45 -7.50 6.09
C ALA A 46 -8.69 -6.65 6.37
N THR A 47 -8.62 -5.72 7.32
CA THR A 47 -9.71 -4.77 7.59
C THR A 47 -10.01 -3.90 6.37
N LEU A 48 -8.96 -3.37 5.71
CA LEU A 48 -9.15 -2.56 4.51
C LEU A 48 -9.82 -3.35 3.39
N LEU A 49 -9.38 -4.58 3.15
CA LEU A 49 -9.97 -5.46 2.14
C LEU A 49 -11.45 -5.72 2.43
N TYR A 50 -11.80 -5.98 3.70
CA TYR A 50 -13.18 -6.12 4.13
C TYR A 50 -14.01 -4.86 3.87
N LEU A 51 -13.49 -3.67 4.19
CA LEU A 51 -14.18 -2.39 3.94
C LEU A 51 -14.43 -2.15 2.45
N VAL A 52 -13.44 -2.45 1.60
CA VAL A 52 -13.56 -2.32 0.15
C VAL A 52 -14.58 -3.32 -0.41
N TRP A 53 -14.50 -4.59 0.00
CA TRP A 53 -15.39 -5.66 -0.45
C TRP A 53 -16.85 -5.43 -0.04
N SER A 54 -17.06 -5.01 1.21
CA SER A 54 -18.40 -4.70 1.75
C SER A 54 -18.95 -3.36 1.27
N LYS A 55 -18.16 -2.57 0.52
CA LYS A 55 -18.51 -1.22 0.05
C LYS A 55 -18.91 -0.31 1.21
N HIS A 56 -18.17 -0.38 2.31
CA HIS A 56 -18.43 0.40 3.52
C HIS A 56 -18.17 1.89 3.27
N GLU A 57 -18.85 2.79 3.98
CA GLU A 57 -18.63 4.26 3.88
C GLU A 57 -17.16 4.67 4.16
N TYR A 58 -16.48 3.89 4.99
CA TYR A 58 -15.07 4.10 5.33
C TYR A 58 -14.08 3.55 4.30
N ALA A 59 -14.54 2.83 3.26
CA ALA A 59 -13.65 2.27 2.24
C ALA A 59 -12.83 3.35 1.54
N LYS A 60 -13.45 4.50 1.22
CA LYS A 60 -12.77 5.64 0.58
C LYS A 60 -11.63 6.18 1.44
N ASN A 61 -11.93 6.52 2.69
CA ASN A 61 -10.94 7.12 3.59
C ASN A 61 -9.89 6.10 4.03
N GLY A 62 -10.28 4.85 4.24
CA GLY A 62 -9.38 3.75 4.55
C GLY A 62 -8.36 3.53 3.43
N LEU A 63 -8.81 3.48 2.18
CA LEU A 63 -7.94 3.26 1.02
C LEU A 63 -6.94 4.40 0.82
N LYS A 64 -7.39 5.65 1.00
CA LYS A 64 -6.52 6.83 0.96
C LYS A 64 -5.47 6.79 2.06
N THR A 65 -5.90 6.57 3.30
CA THR A 65 -5.00 6.57 4.47
C THR A 65 -3.98 5.45 4.36
N TRP A 66 -4.41 4.25 3.97
CA TRP A 66 -3.52 3.13 3.75
C TRP A 66 -2.50 3.40 2.64
N ALA A 67 -2.93 3.92 1.49
CA ALA A 67 -2.01 4.25 0.40
C ALA A 67 -0.99 5.32 0.82
N VAL A 68 -1.43 6.37 1.51
CA VAL A 68 -0.54 7.43 2.00
C VAL A 68 0.48 6.88 2.99
N VAL A 69 0.04 6.12 4.00
CA VAL A 69 0.95 5.64 5.05
C VAL A 69 1.91 4.56 4.52
N PHE A 70 1.39 3.56 3.83
CA PHE A 70 2.16 2.36 3.49
C PHE A 70 2.85 2.40 2.12
N LEU A 71 2.30 3.13 1.15
CA LEU A 71 2.87 3.20 -0.21
C LEU A 71 3.59 4.52 -0.49
N ILE A 72 3.26 5.60 0.22
CA ILE A 72 3.92 6.89 0.03
C ILE A 72 4.93 7.17 1.15
N ILE A 73 4.47 7.33 2.39
CA ILE A 73 5.32 7.77 3.50
C ILE A 73 6.41 6.74 3.79
N GLY A 74 6.04 5.47 4.01
CA GLY A 74 7.02 4.43 4.33
C GLY A 74 8.14 4.31 3.29
N PRO A 75 7.83 4.12 1.99
CA PRO A 75 8.84 4.07 0.93
C PRO A 75 9.61 5.37 0.76
N SER A 76 8.98 6.54 0.94
CA SER A 76 9.69 7.82 0.88
C SER A 76 10.74 7.92 1.99
N LEU A 77 10.41 7.53 3.22
CA LEU A 77 11.38 7.50 4.32
C LEU A 77 12.54 6.55 4.03
N LYS A 78 12.26 5.39 3.41
CA LYS A 78 13.31 4.45 2.97
C LYS A 78 14.18 5.02 1.86
N LEU A 79 13.59 5.70 0.87
CA LEU A 79 14.34 6.39 -0.19
C LEU A 79 15.27 7.45 0.40
N PHE A 80 14.72 8.38 1.19
CA PHE A 80 15.51 9.48 1.74
C PHE A 80 16.58 8.98 2.71
N GLY A 81 16.22 8.08 3.64
CA GLY A 81 17.18 7.52 4.60
C GLY A 81 18.25 6.67 3.93
N GLY A 82 17.86 5.82 2.97
CA GLY A 82 18.78 4.98 2.20
C GLY A 82 19.75 5.81 1.37
N LEU A 83 19.24 6.80 0.61
CA LEU A 83 20.08 7.64 -0.25
C LEU A 83 21.14 8.40 0.56
N LEU A 84 20.77 8.96 1.71
CA LEU A 84 21.73 9.66 2.58
C LEU A 84 22.85 8.73 3.07
N SER A 85 22.49 7.51 3.49
CA SER A 85 23.46 6.51 3.94
C SER A 85 24.37 6.05 2.81
N ASP A 86 23.80 5.76 1.64
CA ASP A 86 24.54 5.16 0.53
C ASP A 86 25.42 6.16 -0.21
N ILE A 87 25.06 7.44 -0.22
CA ILE A 87 25.94 8.52 -0.70
C ILE A 87 27.17 8.61 0.21
N ALA A 88 26.99 8.53 1.54
CA ALA A 88 28.11 8.59 2.48
C ALA A 88 29.06 7.39 2.33
N GLN A 89 28.55 6.23 1.90
CA GLN A 89 29.31 4.99 1.74
C GLN A 89 29.73 4.68 0.30
N SER A 90 29.35 5.53 -0.67
CA SER A 90 29.56 5.30 -2.12
C SER A 90 28.92 4.01 -2.68
N THR A 91 27.85 3.51 -2.06
CA THR A 91 27.18 2.23 -2.41
C THR A 91 25.87 2.40 -3.19
N VAL A 92 25.59 3.61 -3.70
CA VAL A 92 24.31 3.95 -4.36
C VAL A 92 23.94 2.99 -5.49
N LEU A 93 24.90 2.59 -6.32
CA LEU A 93 24.66 1.67 -7.44
C LEU A 93 24.31 0.25 -6.99
N GLU A 94 24.82 -0.19 -5.84
CA GLU A 94 24.55 -1.52 -5.29
C GLU A 94 23.10 -1.63 -4.80
N ASN A 95 22.50 -0.52 -4.36
CA ASN A 95 21.14 -0.45 -3.83
C ASN A 95 20.10 0.08 -4.85
N LEU A 96 20.45 0.18 -6.13
CA LEU A 96 19.57 0.71 -7.18
C LEU A 96 18.21 0.01 -7.25
N GLU A 97 18.18 -1.31 -7.05
CA GLU A 97 16.94 -2.09 -7.02
C GLU A 97 15.97 -1.59 -5.94
N SER A 98 16.48 -1.36 -4.73
CA SER A 98 15.68 -0.85 -3.60
C SER A 98 15.09 0.53 -3.92
N TYR A 99 15.86 1.39 -4.58
CA TYR A 99 15.39 2.71 -5.00
C TYR A 99 14.26 2.63 -6.03
N LEU A 100 14.41 1.76 -7.03
CA LEU A 100 13.36 1.56 -8.04
C LEU A 100 12.08 0.99 -7.43
N VAL A 101 12.18 -0.02 -6.56
CA VAL A 101 11.02 -0.62 -5.89
C VAL A 101 10.29 0.41 -5.04
N ASN A 102 11.01 1.22 -4.26
CA ASN A 102 10.38 2.25 -3.44
C ASN A 102 9.74 3.36 -4.30
N ALA A 103 10.38 3.78 -5.40
CA ALA A 103 9.81 4.75 -6.32
C ALA A 103 8.52 4.26 -6.98
N VAL A 104 8.51 3.01 -7.46
CA VAL A 104 7.30 2.37 -8.02
C VAL A 104 6.19 2.29 -6.97
N SER A 105 6.52 1.94 -5.73
CA SER A 105 5.56 1.90 -4.62
C SER A 105 4.88 3.25 -4.41
N ILE A 106 5.66 4.35 -4.42
CA ILE A 106 5.14 5.71 -4.29
C ILE A 106 4.20 6.06 -5.44
N LEU A 107 4.57 5.75 -6.68
CA LEU A 107 3.72 5.99 -7.85
C LEU A 107 2.39 5.23 -7.75
N ILE A 108 2.42 3.97 -7.33
CA ILE A 108 1.21 3.18 -7.08
C ILE A 108 0.37 3.83 -5.98
N GLY A 109 0.99 4.27 -4.88
CA GLY A 109 0.31 4.98 -3.80
C GLY A 109 -0.42 6.23 -4.27
N ILE A 110 0.25 7.07 -5.07
CA ILE A 110 -0.33 8.29 -5.66
C ILE A 110 -1.50 7.93 -6.58
N ALA A 111 -1.33 6.94 -7.45
CA ALA A 111 -2.39 6.50 -8.35
C ALA A 111 -3.63 6.03 -7.56
N ILE A 112 -3.45 5.24 -6.51
CA ILE A 112 -4.57 4.78 -5.67
C ILE A 112 -5.30 5.96 -5.04
N VAL A 113 -4.59 6.94 -4.49
CA VAL A 113 -5.21 8.13 -3.89
C VAL A 113 -6.02 8.91 -4.92
N ASP A 114 -5.45 9.17 -6.11
CA ASP A 114 -6.10 9.92 -7.19
C ASP A 114 -7.34 9.19 -7.71
N PHE A 115 -7.22 7.91 -8.07
CA PHE A 115 -8.34 7.11 -8.55
C PHE A 115 -9.41 6.92 -7.46
N THR A 116 -9.03 6.84 -6.19
CA THR A 116 -10.00 6.78 -5.08
C THR A 116 -10.83 8.06 -4.99
N ASN A 117 -10.20 9.23 -5.14
CA ASN A 117 -10.92 10.50 -5.14
C ASN A 117 -11.86 10.63 -6.34
N LYS A 118 -11.43 10.17 -7.52
CA LYS A 118 -12.20 10.26 -8.78
C LYS A 118 -13.34 9.25 -8.87
N THR A 119 -13.13 8.03 -8.40
CA THR A 119 -14.03 6.90 -8.71
C THR A 119 -14.86 6.40 -7.53
N VAL A 120 -14.50 6.75 -6.29
CA VAL A 120 -15.21 6.32 -5.08
C VAL A 120 -16.03 7.48 -4.52
N LYS A 121 -17.35 7.28 -4.46
CA LYS A 121 -18.32 8.20 -3.84
C LYS A 121 -18.88 7.57 -2.56
N VAL A 122 -19.23 8.37 -1.57
CA VAL A 122 -19.83 7.94 -0.28
C VAL A 122 -21.12 8.72 -0.07
#